data_AF-A0A2N5M8U5-F1
#
_entry.id   AF-A0A2N5M8U5-F1
#
_cell.length_a   1.000
_cell.length_b   1.000
_cell.length_c   1.000
_cell.angle_alpha   90.00
_cell.angle_beta   90.00
_cell.angle_gamma   90.00
#
_symmetry.space_group_name_H-M   'P 1'
#
loop_
_entity.id
_entity.type
_entity.pdbx_description
1 polymer ?
#
loop_
_entity_poly.entity_id
_entity_poly.type
_entity_poly.pdbx_seq_one_letter_code
_entity_poly.pdbx_strand_id
1 'polypeptide(L)' 'MFSLDIFRKILVIFCAIAIPCSLLAIWFGVTGTAKEKGILTLVFCVGMPLFVFIFYKIVSLIFNRMNQ' A
#
# COMPACT_ATOMS: atom_id res chain seq x y z
N MET A 1 -11.32 18.87 -10.70
CA MET A 1 -10.43 17.90 -11.38
C MET A 1 -9.47 17.35 -10.33
N PHE A 2 -9.68 16.14 -9.84
CA PHE A 2 -8.71 15.53 -8.91
C PHE A 2 -7.39 15.40 -9.67
N SER A 3 -6.37 16.18 -9.31
CA SER A 3 -5.07 16.04 -9.98
C SER A 3 -4.44 14.71 -9.57
N LEU A 4 -3.83 14.03 -10.54
CA LEU A 4 -3.06 12.80 -10.34
C LEU A 4 -2.01 12.95 -9.22
N ASP A 5 -1.50 14.16 -9.03
CA ASP A 5 -0.59 14.54 -7.94
C ASP A 5 -1.22 14.46 -6.55
N ILE A 6 -2.46 14.94 -6.39
CA ILE A 6 -3.17 14.89 -5.11
C ILE A 6 -3.49 13.44 -4.77
N PHE A 7 -3.95 12.67 -5.76
CA PHE A 7 -4.19 11.24 -5.61
C PHE A 7 -2.91 10.50 -5.20
N ARG A 8 -1.78 10.77 -5.86
CA ARG A 8 -0.47 10.20 -5.50
C ARG A 8 -0.10 10.54 -4.05
N LYS A 9 -0.29 11.80 -3.64
CA LYS A 9 0.01 12.25 -2.27
C LYS A 9 -0.82 11.49 -1.23
N ILE A 10 -2.13 11.37 -1.44
CA ILE A 10 -3.03 10.64 -0.55
C ILE A 10 -2.61 9.17 -0.47
N LEU A 11 -2.31 8.56 -1.62
CA LEU A 11 -1.89 7.15 -1.71
C LEU A 11 -0.59 6.89 -0.92
N VAL A 12 0.39 7.78 -1.02
CA VAL A 12 1.66 7.68 -0.28
C VAL A 12 1.44 7.83 1.22
N ILE A 13 0.62 8.80 1.66
CA ILE A 13 0.30 9.01 3.08
C ILE A 13 -0.41 7.79 3.65
N PHE A 14 -1.38 7.23 2.91
CA PHE A 14 -2.08 6.03 3.32
C PHE A 14 -1.12 4.85 3.50
N CYS A 15 -0.20 4.65 2.54
CA CYS A 15 0.80 3.60 2.62
C CYS A 15 1.76 3.79 3.81
N ALA A 16 2.19 5.03 4.07
CA ALA A 16 3.07 5.38 5.17
C ALA A 16 2.45 5.12 6.55
N ILE A 17 1.12 5.14 6.67
CA ILE A 17 0.39 4.83 7.90
C ILE A 17 0.02 3.35 7.97
N ALA A 18 -0.45 2.78 6.85
CA ALA A 18 -0.91 1.40 6.80
C ALA A 18 0.21 0.40 7.10
N ILE A 19 1.41 0.58 6.51
CA ILE A 19 2.55 -0.33 6.69
C ILE A 19 2.96 -0.45 8.18
N PRO A 20 3.25 0.64 8.93
CA PRO A 20 3.61 0.53 10.34
C PRO A 20 2.45 0.02 11.20
N CYS A 21 1.21 0.43 10.93
CA CYS A 21 0.04 -0.11 11.64
C CYS A 21 -0.09 -1.64 11.46
N SER A 22 0.11 -2.14 10.24
CA SER A 22 0.07 -3.57 9.95
C SER A 22 1.22 -4.32 10.61
N LEU A 23 2.43 -3.76 10.63
CA LEU A 23 3.57 -4.33 11.36
C LEU A 23 3.27 -4.42 12.86
N LEU A 24 2.73 -3.37 13.46
CA LEU A 24 2.32 -3.38 14.87
C LEU A 24 1.25 -4.44 15.12
N ALA A 25 0.25 -4.56 14.24
CA ALA A 25 -0.78 -5.59 14.35
C ALA A 25 -0.21 -7.02 14.25
N ILE A 26 0.78 -7.25 13.39
CA ILE A 26 1.44 -8.55 13.26
C ILE A 26 2.24 -8.90 14.53
N TRP A 27 2.97 -7.93 15.06
CA TRP A 27 3.83 -8.17 16.21
C TRP A 27 3.04 -8.30 17.51
N PHE A 28 2.05 -7.43 17.75
CA PHE A 28 1.29 -7.37 19.00
C PHE A 28 -0.05 -8.11 18.96
N GLY A 29 -0.70 -8.23 17.80
CA GLY A 29 -2.05 -8.78 17.68
C GLY A 29 -2.13 -10.22 17.17
N VAL A 30 -1.19 -10.67 16.35
CA VAL A 30 -1.21 -12.04 15.82
C VAL A 30 -0.61 -13.02 16.82
N THR A 31 -1.43 -13.96 17.29
CA THR A 31 -0.99 -15.18 17.99
C THR A 31 -0.54 -16.19 16.94
N GLY A 32 0.73 -16.11 16.55
CA GLY A 32 1.34 -16.98 15.54
C GLY A 32 2.83 -17.13 15.80
N THR A 33 3.44 -18.18 15.23
CA THR A 33 4.86 -18.45 15.37
C THR A 33 5.71 -17.33 14.74
N ALA A 34 6.95 -17.16 15.20
CA ALA A 34 7.86 -16.14 14.66
C ALA A 34 8.06 -16.28 13.13
N LYS A 35 7.94 -17.49 12.59
CA LYS A 35 8.02 -17.76 11.14
C LYS A 35 6.83 -17.16 10.38
N GLU A 36 5.62 -17.34 10.88
CA GLU A 36 4.40 -16.77 10.27
C GLU A 36 4.41 -15.25 10.34
N LYS A 37 4.83 -14.68 11.48
CA LYS A 37 5.00 -13.23 11.63
C LYS A 37 6.03 -12.67 10.65
N GLY A 38 7.13 -13.38 10.42
CA GLY A 38 8.17 -13.01 9.47
C GLY A 38 7.66 -12.99 8.02
N ILE A 39 6.91 -14.03 7.62
CA ILE A 39 6.31 -14.10 6.29
C ILE A 39 5.30 -12.97 6.09
N LEU A 40 4.42 -12.72 7.07
CA LEU A 40 3.43 -11.65 6.99
C LEU A 40 4.09 -10.27 6.92
N THR A 41 5.15 -10.05 7.70
CA THR A 41 5.95 -8.82 7.66
C THR A 41 6.52 -8.60 6.26
N LEU A 42 7.07 -9.64 5.63
CA LEU A 42 7.63 -9.56 4.29
C LEU A 42 6.56 -9.27 3.23
N VAL A 43 5.39 -9.91 3.34
CA VAL A 43 4.23 -9.63 2.47
C VAL A 43 3.74 -8.19 2.62
N PHE A 44 3.69 -7.65 3.84
CA PHE A 44 3.30 -6.25 4.03
C PHE A 44 4.38 -5.27 3.54
N CYS A 45 5.66 -5.55 3.77
CA CYS A 45 6.72 -4.64 3.36
C CYS A 45 6.97 -4.63 1.85
N VAL A 46 6.69 -5.74 1.15
CA VAL A 46 6.93 -5.88 -0.31
C VAL A 46 5.63 -5.84 -1.10
N GLY A 47 4.61 -6.58 -0.66
CA GLY A 47 3.33 -6.72 -1.34
C GLY A 47 2.51 -5.43 -1.34
N MET A 48 2.42 -4.70 -0.23
CA MET A 48 1.71 -3.41 -0.22
C MET A 48 2.31 -2.39 -1.19
N PRO A 49 3.63 -2.09 -1.18
CA PRO A 49 4.18 -1.12 -2.12
C PRO A 49 4.02 -1.55 -3.59
N LEU A 50 4.12 -2.85 -3.89
CA LEU A 50 3.82 -3.37 -5.23
C LEU A 50 2.36 -3.12 -5.63
N PHE A 51 1.41 -3.43 -4.74
CA PHE A 51 -0.01 -3.22 -5.01
C PHE A 51 -0.32 -1.75 -5.24
N VAL A 52 0.24 -0.88 -4.39
CA VAL A 52 0.12 0.59 -4.50
C VAL A 52 0.68 1.10 -5.82
N PHE A 53 1.83 0.57 -6.26
CA PHE A 53 2.43 0.93 -7.54
C PHE A 53 1.54 0.54 -8.74
N ILE A 54 1.03 -0.69 -8.74
CA ILE A 54 0.13 -1.17 -9.80
C ILE A 54 -1.17 -0.36 -9.81
N PHE A 55 -1.75 -0.12 -8.65
CA PHE A 55 -2.97 0.67 -8.51
C PHE A 55 -2.80 2.10 -9.02
N TYR A 56 -1.71 2.77 -8.64
CA TYR A 56 -1.37 4.09 -9.16
C TYR A 56 -1.25 4.10 -10.69
N LYS A 57 -0.58 3.10 -11.26
CA LYS A 57 -0.40 2.99 -12.71
C LYS A 57 -1.73 2.80 -13.45
N ILE A 58 -2.64 1.99 -12.91
CA ILE A 58 -3.99 1.79 -13.47
C ILE A 58 -4.78 3.09 -13.43
N VAL A 59 -4.81 3.76 -12.27
CA VAL A 59 -5.54 5.03 -12.12
C VAL A 59 -4.95 6.11 -13.04
N SER A 60 -3.63 6.14 -13.18
CA SER A 60 -2.95 7.04 -14.12
C SER A 60 -3.36 6.79 -15.58
N LEU A 61 -3.42 5.52 -15.99
CA LEU A 61 -3.88 5.12 -17.32
C LEU A 61 -5.34 5.52 -17.60
N ILE A 62 -6.22 5.35 -16.61
CA ILE A 62 -7.63 5.73 -16.71
C ILE A 62 -7.76 7.24 -16.85
N PHE A 63 -7.07 8.00 -16.00
CA PHE A 63 -7.08 9.47 -16.08
C PHE A 63 -6.57 10.00 -17.42
N ASN A 64 -5.49 9.40 -17.95
CA ASN A 64 -4.96 9.80 -19.26
C ASN A 64 -5.96 9.52 -20.39
N ARG A 65 -6.72 8.41 -20.32
CA ARG A 65 -7.76 8.10 -21.30
C ARG A 65 -9.01 8.98 -21.19
N MET A 66 -9.38 9.42 -19.99
CA MET A 66 -10.56 10.27 -19.80
C MET A 66 -10.33 11.73 -20.19
N ASN A 67 -9.06 12.15 -20.31
CA ASN A 67 -8.67 13.50 -20.66
C ASN A 67 -8.26 13.64 -22.15
N GLN A 68 -8.46 12.57 -22.93
CA GLN A 68 -8.40 12.52 -24.39
C GLN A 68 -9.80 12.62 -24.97
#